data_AF-A0A3M1RHR8-F1
#
_entry.id   AF-A0A3M1RHR8-F1
#
_cell.length_a   1.000
_cell.length_b   1.000
_cell.length_c   1.000
_cell.angle_alpha   90.00
_cell.angle_beta   90.00
_cell.angle_gamma   90.00
#
_symmetry.space_group_name_H-M   'P 1'
#
loop_
_entity.id
_entity.type
_entity.pdbx_description
1 polymer ?
#
loop_
_entity_poly.entity_id
_entity_poly.type
_entity_poly.pdbx_seq_one_letter_code
_entity_poly.pdbx_strand_id
1 'polypeptide(L)'
;MLVRTLVFVLVFGAGVVAWSEEAKSPYWQIRPSYTKLEEPEGVIETPQAQFREGTVLRDTPGVFRKTGERYTFFADENGGRFVVLENLNLDRIARTLQDNPTVGHWTVTGTITEFQGTNYLLIQRAVISNSIADVPLPAEPTP
;
A
#
# COMPACT_ATOMS: atom_id res chain seq x y z
N MET A 1 59.55 35.98 -23.94
CA MET A 1 59.45 36.87 -22.77
C MET A 1 58.46 36.26 -21.80
N LEU A 2 58.78 36.19 -20.49
CA LEU A 2 57.89 36.01 -19.32
C LEU A 2 56.88 34.82 -19.31
N VAL A 3 56.54 34.18 -18.19
CA VAL A 3 57.15 34.10 -16.84
C VAL A 3 56.70 32.77 -16.18
N ARG A 4 57.47 32.29 -15.19
CA ARG A 4 57.16 31.09 -14.39
C ARG A 4 55.92 31.29 -13.50
N THR A 5 55.23 30.20 -13.11
CA THR A 5 54.88 29.90 -11.71
C THR A 5 54.50 28.41 -11.59
N LEU A 6 54.89 27.78 -10.48
CA LEU A 6 54.66 26.39 -10.14
C LEU A 6 54.12 26.36 -8.69
N VAL A 7 53.07 25.58 -8.42
CA VAL A 7 52.49 25.44 -7.07
C VAL A 7 52.30 23.96 -6.75
N PHE A 8 52.90 23.53 -5.64
CA PHE A 8 52.74 22.24 -4.95
C PHE A 8 51.73 22.38 -3.80
N VAL A 9 51.64 21.37 -2.90
CA VAL A 9 50.99 21.37 -1.55
C VAL A 9 49.52 20.89 -1.56
N LEU A 10 49.05 19.97 -0.70
CA LEU A 10 49.69 18.88 0.09
C LEU A 10 48.63 17.87 0.58
N VAL A 11 49.11 16.74 1.10
CA VAL A 11 48.40 15.65 1.79
C VAL A 11 47.73 16.08 3.10
N PHE A 12 46.55 15.52 3.41
CA PHE A 12 46.08 15.03 4.73
C PHE A 12 44.89 14.07 4.48
N GLY A 13 44.52 13.11 5.32
CA GLY A 13 45.03 12.66 6.63
C GLY A 13 44.02 11.64 7.21
N ALA A 14 44.48 10.67 8.01
CA ALA A 14 43.61 9.60 8.55
C ALA A 14 42.70 10.09 9.71
N GLY A 15 41.60 9.37 9.98
CA GLY A 15 40.77 9.58 11.18
C GLY A 15 39.53 8.70 11.24
N VAL A 16 39.47 7.78 12.21
CA VAL A 16 38.36 6.84 12.42
C VAL A 16 37.44 7.30 13.56
N VAL A 17 36.14 7.18 13.31
CA VAL A 17 34.96 7.09 14.19
C VAL A 17 35.16 7.25 15.71
N ALA A 18 34.55 8.32 16.24
CA ALA A 18 34.07 8.50 17.61
C ALA A 18 33.02 9.65 17.65
N TRP A 19 31.88 9.61 18.35
CA TRP A 19 31.20 8.46 18.99
C TRP A 19 29.65 8.57 18.91
N SER A 20 28.87 8.54 20.01
CA SER A 20 27.40 8.37 20.05
C SER A 20 26.79 8.92 21.35
N GLU A 21 25.60 9.54 21.29
CA GLU A 21 24.66 9.61 22.44
C GLU A 21 23.18 9.61 21.99
N GLU A 22 22.66 8.39 21.82
CA GLU A 22 21.34 7.91 22.27
C GLU A 22 20.16 8.90 22.49
N ALA A 23 19.36 9.09 21.44
CA ALA A 23 17.94 9.50 21.57
C ALA A 23 17.02 8.28 21.39
N LYS A 24 16.68 7.60 22.49
CA LYS A 24 15.67 6.53 22.51
C LYS A 24 14.26 7.13 22.54
N SER A 25 13.45 6.85 21.51
CA SER A 25 11.99 6.82 21.63
C SER A 25 11.44 5.66 20.77
N PRO A 26 10.42 4.91 21.24
CA PRO A 26 10.19 3.53 20.78
C PRO A 26 9.05 3.39 19.76
N TYR A 27 8.96 2.19 19.16
CA TYR A 27 8.06 1.81 18.05
C TYR A 27 8.33 2.64 16.77
N TRP A 28 8.81 2.07 15.66
CA TRP A 28 8.60 0.74 15.11
C TRP A 28 9.94 0.18 14.62
N GLN A 29 10.59 -0.70 15.40
CA GLN A 29 11.68 -1.53 14.87
C GLN A 29 11.10 -2.71 14.06
N ILE A 30 10.42 -2.37 12.97
CA ILE A 30 10.18 -3.26 11.84
C ILE A 30 10.65 -2.52 10.59
N ARG A 31 11.98 -2.44 10.43
CA ARG A 31 12.50 -2.42 9.06
C ARG A 31 12.25 -3.82 8.51
N PRO A 32 11.52 -4.01 7.40
CA PRO A 32 11.64 -5.25 6.67
C PRO A 32 13.09 -5.32 6.21
N SER A 33 13.88 -6.12 6.92
CA SER A 33 15.18 -6.53 6.42
C SER A 33 14.89 -7.33 5.18
N TYR A 34 15.06 -6.73 4.01
CA TYR A 34 15.28 -7.45 2.77
C TYR A 34 16.68 -8.09 2.83
N THR A 35 16.88 -8.92 3.86
CA THR A 35 17.78 -10.06 3.79
C THR A 35 17.38 -10.78 2.51
N LYS A 36 18.35 -10.94 1.61
CA LYS A 36 18.16 -11.59 0.32
C LYS A 36 17.78 -13.05 0.56
N LEU A 37 16.48 -13.30 0.71
CA LEU A 37 15.92 -14.64 0.76
C LEU A 37 15.97 -15.21 -0.64
N GLU A 38 16.53 -16.41 -0.75
CA GLU A 38 16.43 -17.24 -1.95
C GLU A 38 14.94 -17.44 -2.25
N GLU A 39 14.53 -17.25 -3.51
CA GLU A 39 13.13 -17.33 -3.90
C GLU A 39 12.58 -18.74 -3.57
N PRO A 40 11.61 -18.88 -2.66
CA PRO A 40 10.99 -20.17 -2.45
C PRO A 40 10.12 -20.47 -3.69
N GLU A 41 10.54 -21.46 -4.48
CA GLU A 41 9.72 -22.01 -5.57
C GLU A 41 8.41 -22.57 -4.97
N GLY A 42 7.35 -21.76 -5.05
CA GLY A 42 6.08 -22.06 -4.41
C GLY A 42 5.38 -20.81 -3.91
N VAL A 43 4.85 -20.01 -4.84
CA VAL A 43 3.80 -19.03 -4.49
C VAL A 43 2.62 -19.81 -3.94
N ILE A 44 2.45 -19.77 -2.62
CA ILE A 44 1.27 -20.33 -1.97
C ILE A 44 0.10 -19.42 -2.33
N GLU A 45 -0.62 -19.77 -3.39
CA GLU A 45 -1.88 -19.11 -3.72
C GLU A 45 -2.85 -19.37 -2.57
N THR A 46 -3.02 -18.37 -1.71
CA THR A 46 -4.04 -18.41 -0.65
C THR A 46 -5.40 -18.67 -1.31
N PRO A 47 -6.17 -19.70 -0.90
CA PRO A 47 -7.43 -20.05 -1.56
C PRO A 47 -8.35 -18.84 -1.67
N GLN A 48 -8.48 -18.30 -2.88
CA GLN A 48 -9.29 -17.11 -3.13
C GLN A 48 -10.75 -17.50 -2.87
N ALA A 49 -11.41 -16.79 -1.96
CA ALA A 49 -12.80 -17.04 -1.64
C ALA A 49 -13.65 -16.90 -2.91
N GLN A 50 -14.23 -18.02 -3.37
CA GLN A 50 -15.10 -18.06 -4.54
C GLN A 50 -16.54 -17.71 -4.14
N PHE A 51 -17.01 -16.59 -4.65
CA PHE A 51 -18.38 -16.13 -4.48
C PHE A 51 -19.21 -16.53 -5.70
N ARG A 52 -20.45 -16.99 -5.47
CA ARG A 52 -21.34 -17.39 -6.56
C ARG A 52 -21.85 -16.17 -7.33
N GLU A 53 -22.18 -16.38 -8.60
CA GLU A 53 -22.88 -15.39 -9.41
C GLU A 53 -24.14 -14.83 -8.71
N GLY A 54 -24.36 -13.53 -8.83
CA GLY A 54 -25.49 -12.82 -8.22
C GLY A 54 -25.30 -12.45 -6.74
N THR A 55 -24.18 -12.85 -6.11
CA THR A 55 -23.88 -12.47 -4.73
C THR A 55 -23.78 -10.95 -4.60
N VAL A 56 -24.50 -10.37 -3.64
CA VAL A 56 -24.46 -8.93 -3.37
C VAL A 56 -23.36 -8.63 -2.34
N LEU A 57 -22.34 -7.91 -2.76
CA LEU A 57 -21.32 -7.33 -1.89
C LEU A 57 -21.95 -6.09 -1.21
N ARG A 58 -21.95 -6.04 0.13
CA ARG A 58 -22.61 -4.97 0.90
C ARG A 58 -21.63 -4.29 1.82
N ASP A 59 -21.55 -2.97 1.72
CA ASP A 59 -20.77 -2.06 2.57
C ASP A 59 -19.38 -2.62 2.97
N THR A 60 -18.72 -3.31 2.04
CA THR A 60 -17.52 -4.08 2.34
C THR A 60 -16.30 -3.17 2.28
N PRO A 61 -15.48 -3.07 3.35
CA PRO A 61 -14.25 -2.31 3.34
C PRO A 61 -13.19 -3.00 2.49
N GLY A 62 -12.33 -2.22 1.84
CA GLY A 62 -11.22 -2.73 1.05
C GLY A 62 -10.47 -1.64 0.29
N VAL A 63 -9.55 -2.08 -0.57
CA VAL A 63 -8.67 -1.21 -1.36
C VAL A 63 -8.77 -1.53 -2.85
N PHE A 64 -8.71 -0.49 -3.69
CA PHE A 64 -8.59 -0.63 -5.15
C PHE A 64 -7.13 -0.55 -5.58
N ARG A 65 -6.72 -1.40 -6.53
CA ARG A 65 -5.41 -1.33 -7.19
C ARG A 65 -5.56 -1.54 -8.69
N LYS A 66 -4.77 -0.84 -9.51
CA LYS A 66 -4.63 -1.17 -10.94
C LYS A 66 -3.76 -2.44 -11.05
N THR A 67 -4.13 -3.36 -11.94
CA THR A 67 -3.41 -4.62 -12.21
C THR A 67 -3.47 -4.87 -13.71
N GLY A 68 -2.38 -4.56 -14.40
CA GLY A 68 -2.40 -4.40 -15.86
C GLY A 68 -3.36 -3.27 -16.24
N GLU A 69 -4.27 -3.55 -17.18
CA GLU A 69 -5.28 -2.57 -17.62
C GLU A 69 -6.59 -2.57 -16.82
N ARG A 70 -6.76 -3.50 -15.86
CA ARG A 70 -7.98 -3.57 -15.04
C ARG A 70 -7.76 -3.07 -13.63
N TYR A 71 -8.83 -2.65 -12.98
CA TYR A 71 -8.84 -2.44 -11.53
C TYR A 71 -9.24 -3.74 -10.83
N THR A 72 -8.63 -3.99 -9.67
CA THR A 72 -8.98 -5.08 -8.76
C THR A 72 -9.37 -4.48 -7.42
N PHE A 73 -10.50 -4.91 -6.87
CA PHE A 73 -10.87 -4.64 -5.48
C PHE A 73 -10.39 -5.80 -4.60
N PHE A 74 -9.73 -5.45 -3.49
CA PHE A 74 -9.31 -6.39 -2.45
C PHE A 74 -10.09 -6.03 -1.20
N ALA A 75 -11.04 -6.88 -0.81
CA ALA A 75 -11.80 -6.72 0.42
C ALA A 75 -10.91 -6.99 1.63
N ASP A 76 -11.03 -6.16 2.67
CA ASP A 76 -10.28 -6.30 3.92
C ASP A 76 -10.74 -7.55 4.69
N GLU A 77 -12.04 -7.88 4.61
CA GLU A 77 -12.65 -9.06 5.22
C GLU A 77 -12.81 -10.22 4.22
N ASN A 78 -12.62 -11.46 4.70
CA ASN A 78 -12.75 -12.72 3.96
C ASN A 78 -11.84 -12.89 2.72
N GLY A 79 -10.84 -12.02 2.51
CA GLY A 79 -9.84 -12.17 1.45
C GLY A 79 -10.40 -12.11 0.02
N GLY A 80 -11.58 -11.52 -0.16
CA GLY A 80 -12.25 -11.44 -1.45
C GLY A 80 -11.47 -10.56 -2.45
N ARG A 81 -10.98 -11.17 -3.53
CA ARG A 81 -10.37 -10.47 -4.66
C ARG A 81 -11.34 -10.46 -5.84
N PHE A 82 -11.61 -9.28 -6.38
CA PHE A 82 -12.59 -9.10 -7.45
C PHE A 82 -12.03 -8.24 -8.58
N VAL A 83 -12.11 -8.73 -9.82
CA VAL A 83 -11.80 -7.92 -11.01
C VAL A 83 -12.97 -6.96 -11.25
N VAL A 84 -12.72 -5.65 -11.24
CA VAL A 84 -13.79 -4.66 -11.34
C VAL A 84 -14.25 -4.52 -12.78
N LEU A 85 -15.56 -4.59 -13.00
CA LEU A 85 -16.20 -4.39 -14.30
C LEU A 85 -16.35 -2.91 -14.63
N GLU A 86 -16.23 -2.59 -15.91
CA GLU A 86 -16.27 -1.23 -16.45
C GLU A 86 -17.68 -0.61 -16.29
N ASN A 87 -17.77 0.45 -15.47
CA ASN A 87 -18.98 1.26 -15.35
C ASN A 87 -18.67 2.71 -14.87
N LEU A 88 -19.69 3.56 -14.76
CA LEU A 88 -19.55 4.96 -14.33
C LEU A 88 -19.02 5.12 -12.89
N ASN A 89 -19.21 4.14 -12.01
CA ASN A 89 -18.62 4.18 -10.67
C ASN A 89 -17.12 3.87 -10.72
N LEU A 90 -16.70 2.91 -11.56
CA LEU A 90 -15.27 2.65 -11.78
C LEU A 90 -14.56 3.87 -12.37
N ASP A 91 -15.14 4.57 -13.35
CA ASP A 91 -14.55 5.81 -13.90
C ASP A 91 -14.30 6.86 -12.81
N ARG A 92 -15.28 7.08 -11.91
CA ARG A 92 -15.13 8.01 -10.77
C ARG A 92 -14.02 7.57 -9.80
N ILE A 93 -13.94 6.28 -9.50
CA ILE A 93 -12.90 5.72 -8.61
C ILE A 93 -11.52 5.86 -9.27
N ALA A 94 -11.39 5.52 -10.55
CA ALA A 94 -10.15 5.62 -11.31
C ALA A 94 -9.60 7.05 -11.34
N ARG A 95 -10.45 8.05 -11.61
CA ARG A 95 -10.08 9.48 -11.53
C ARG A 95 -9.64 9.86 -10.12
N THR A 96 -10.39 9.46 -9.10
CA THR A 96 -10.08 9.77 -7.70
C THR A 96 -8.71 9.21 -7.28
N LEU A 97 -8.37 7.98 -7.70
CA LEU A 97 -7.08 7.35 -7.43
C LEU A 97 -5.93 7.97 -8.24
N GLN A 98 -6.22 8.53 -9.42
CA GLN A 98 -5.26 9.27 -10.24
C GLN A 98 -4.97 10.66 -9.64
N ASP A 99 -6.01 11.37 -9.21
CA ASP A 99 -5.93 12.71 -8.63
C ASP A 99 -5.36 12.68 -7.20
N ASN A 100 -5.67 11.62 -6.43
CA ASN A 100 -5.13 11.40 -5.09
C ASN A 100 -4.74 9.93 -4.86
N PRO A 101 -3.49 9.55 -5.18
CA PRO A 101 -2.98 8.18 -4.99
C PRO A 101 -2.90 7.71 -3.53
N THR A 102 -3.11 8.60 -2.54
CA THR A 102 -3.06 8.25 -1.11
C THR A 102 -4.42 7.81 -0.53
N VAL A 103 -5.49 7.84 -1.33
CA VAL A 103 -6.83 7.36 -0.94
C VAL A 103 -6.82 5.82 -0.85
N GLY A 104 -6.49 5.30 0.32
CA GLY A 104 -6.34 3.86 0.57
C GLY A 104 -7.66 3.10 0.62
N HIS A 105 -8.50 3.38 1.62
CA HIS A 105 -9.66 2.55 1.95
C HIS A 105 -10.99 3.07 1.41
N TRP A 106 -11.82 2.12 0.98
CA TRP A 106 -13.13 2.33 0.39
C TRP A 106 -14.14 1.36 0.97
N THR A 107 -15.36 1.82 1.20
CA THR A 107 -16.53 0.98 1.48
C THR A 107 -17.34 0.79 0.20
N VAL A 108 -17.49 -0.45 -0.25
CA VAL A 108 -18.02 -0.80 -1.57
C VAL A 108 -19.30 -1.64 -1.48
N THR A 109 -20.26 -1.35 -2.35
CA THR A 109 -21.48 -2.14 -2.56
C THR A 109 -21.65 -2.43 -4.05
N GLY A 110 -22.01 -3.67 -4.39
CA GLY A 110 -22.14 -4.09 -5.78
C GLY A 110 -22.62 -5.52 -5.94
N THR A 111 -22.63 -6.01 -7.18
CA THR A 111 -23.00 -7.38 -7.52
C THR A 111 -21.78 -8.12 -8.05
N ILE A 112 -21.54 -9.31 -7.51
CA ILE A 112 -20.50 -10.22 -7.96
C ILE A 112 -21.06 -11.12 -9.06
N THR A 113 -20.29 -11.31 -10.12
CA THR A 113 -20.51 -12.35 -11.14
C THR A 113 -19.26 -13.23 -11.26
N GLU A 114 -19.40 -14.39 -11.86
CA GLU A 114 -18.31 -15.34 -12.06
C GLU A 114 -18.13 -15.61 -13.55
N PHE A 115 -16.88 -15.61 -14.02
CA PHE A 115 -16.55 -16.05 -15.38
C PHE A 115 -15.18 -16.73 -15.37
N GLN A 116 -15.13 -17.97 -15.89
CA GLN A 116 -13.92 -18.79 -15.94
C GLN A 116 -13.18 -18.90 -14.59
N GLY A 117 -13.93 -19.16 -13.50
CA GLY A 117 -13.38 -19.29 -12.14
C GLY A 117 -12.86 -17.98 -11.51
N THR A 118 -12.99 -16.85 -12.21
CA THR A 118 -12.65 -15.52 -11.69
C THR A 118 -13.91 -14.80 -11.22
N ASN A 119 -13.89 -14.21 -10.03
CA ASN A 119 -14.94 -13.30 -9.59
C ASN A 119 -14.73 -11.87 -10.09
N TYR A 120 -15.81 -11.30 -10.60
CA TYR A 120 -15.90 -9.95 -11.14
C TYR A 120 -16.91 -9.13 -10.33
N LEU A 121 -16.65 -7.83 -10.13
CA LEU A 121 -17.50 -6.94 -9.34
C LEU A 121 -18.05 -5.79 -10.19
N LEU A 122 -19.38 -5.72 -10.30
CA LEU A 122 -20.09 -4.55 -10.82
C LEU A 122 -20.42 -3.59 -9.66
N ILE A 123 -19.73 -2.46 -9.60
CA ILE A 123 -19.88 -1.49 -8.49
C ILE A 123 -21.18 -0.70 -8.63
N GLN A 124 -22.02 -0.74 -7.59
CA GLN A 124 -23.24 0.07 -7.49
C GLN A 124 -23.01 1.35 -6.67
N ARG A 125 -22.19 1.27 -5.62
CA ARG A 125 -21.77 2.40 -4.77
C ARG A 125 -20.36 2.15 -4.25
N ALA A 126 -19.55 3.19 -4.17
CA ALA A 126 -18.28 3.21 -3.45
C ALA A 126 -18.16 4.54 -2.71
N VAL A 127 -17.65 4.50 -1.48
CA VAL A 127 -17.44 5.67 -0.62
C VAL A 127 -16.02 5.59 -0.05
N ILE A 128 -15.31 6.72 0.03
CA ILE A 128 -13.99 6.77 0.67
C ILE A 128 -14.17 6.65 2.18
N SER A 129 -13.45 5.71 2.78
CA SER A 129 -13.47 5.49 4.22
C SER A 129 -12.41 6.38 4.87
N ASN A 130 -12.83 7.55 5.34
CA ASN A 130 -11.94 8.52 6.00
C ASN A 130 -11.67 8.11 7.46
N SER A 131 -11.14 6.90 7.67
CA SER A 131 -10.75 6.39 8.97
C SER A 131 -9.46 7.05 9.44
N ILE A 132 -9.59 8.29 9.94
CA ILE A 132 -8.76 8.69 11.08
C ILE A 132 -9.10 7.66 12.16
N ALA A 133 -8.13 6.81 12.52
CA ALA A 133 -8.33 5.89 13.63
C ALA A 133 -8.71 6.72 14.85
N ASP A 134 -9.87 6.44 15.43
CA ASP A 134 -10.33 7.05 16.68
C ASP A 134 -9.50 6.43 17.81
N VAL A 135 -8.22 6.83 17.87
CA VAL A 135 -7.27 6.44 18.90
C VAL A 135 -7.74 7.13 20.17
N PRO A 136 -8.23 6.40 21.19
CA PRO A 136 -8.56 7.02 22.46
C PRO A 136 -7.28 7.68 22.97
N LEU A 137 -7.35 8.97 23.27
CA LEU A 137 -6.24 9.67 23.92
C LEU A 137 -5.81 8.83 25.13
N PRO A 138 -4.53 8.47 25.27
CA PRO A 138 -4.07 7.76 26.47
C PRO A 138 -4.47 8.62 27.67
N ALA A 139 -5.15 8.01 28.64
CA ALA A 139 -5.67 8.74 29.80
C ALA A 139 -4.55 9.56 30.43
N GLU A 140 -4.82 10.83 30.72
CA GLU A 140 -3.84 11.74 31.32
C GLU A 140 -3.24 11.08 32.58
N PRO A 141 -1.91 11.14 32.77
CA PRO A 141 -1.32 10.66 34.00
C PRO A 141 -1.86 11.50 35.16
N THR A 142 -2.67 10.87 36.01
CA THR A 142 -3.21 11.48 37.23
C THR A 142 -2.06 12.00 38.10
N PRO A 143 -2.16 13.23 38.65
CA PRO A 143 -1.09 13.85 39.45
C PRO A 143 -0.82 13.15 40.79
#